data_AF-A0A6S7ESQ2-F1
#
_entry.id   AF-A0A6S7ESQ2-F1
#
_cell.length_a   1.000
_cell.length_b   1.000
_cell.length_c   1.000
_cell.angle_alpha   90.00
_cell.angle_beta   90.00
_cell.angle_gamma   90.00
#
_symmetry.space_group_name_H-M   'P 1'
#
loop_
_entity.id
_entity.type
_entity.pdbx_description
1 polymer ?
#
loop_
_entity_poly.entity_id
_entity_poly.type
_entity_poly.pdbx_seq_one_letter_code
_entity_poly.pdbx_strand_id
1 'polypeptide(L)'
;MLGYMTEREAKQDGFTHHGNYYGIPVWTGDPHGEFRVVTKWAPFEYLMTLAHMMEGFLLDMFYPEDEPAFRFVIKKPIPEAA
;
A
#
# COMPACT_ATOMS: atom_id res chain seq x y z
N MET A 1 -5.91 15.82 -8.96
CA MET A 1 -6.02 16.01 -7.50
C MET A 1 -4.62 16.29 -6.98
N LEU A 2 -4.43 17.28 -6.12
CA LEU A 2 -3.09 17.65 -5.64
C LEU A 2 -2.42 16.45 -4.96
N GLY A 3 -1.25 16.03 -5.46
CA GLY A 3 -0.50 14.89 -4.90
C GLY A 3 -1.10 13.51 -5.17
N TYR A 4 -2.01 13.37 -6.15
CA TYR A 4 -2.48 12.06 -6.60
C TYR A 4 -1.52 11.49 -7.64
N MET A 5 -0.97 10.31 -7.36
CA MET A 5 -0.11 9.57 -8.27
C MET A 5 -0.96 8.77 -9.26
N THR A 6 -0.81 9.08 -10.54
CA THR A 6 -1.51 8.42 -11.65
C THR A 6 -0.95 7.03 -11.93
N GLU A 7 -1.71 6.21 -12.68
CA GLU A 7 -1.25 4.89 -13.13
C GLU A 7 0.06 4.98 -13.94
N ARG A 8 0.19 6.02 -14.76
CA ARG A 8 1.38 6.26 -15.58
C ARG A 8 2.62 6.56 -14.72
N GLU A 9 2.48 7.45 -13.73
CA GLU A 9 3.57 7.79 -12.80
C GLU A 9 3.94 6.58 -11.94
N ALA A 10 2.94 5.88 -11.38
CA ALA A 10 3.17 4.67 -10.61
C ALA A 10 3.95 3.61 -11.41
N LYS A 11 3.64 3.43 -12.69
CA LYS A 11 4.43 2.55 -13.56
C LYS A 11 5.86 3.01 -13.78
N GLN A 12 6.07 4.31 -14.02
CA GLN A 12 7.41 4.88 -14.17
C GLN A 12 8.25 4.68 -12.91
N ASP A 13 7.61 4.69 -11.74
CA ASP A 13 8.23 4.46 -10.44
C ASP A 13 8.33 2.96 -10.06
N GLY A 14 7.97 2.05 -10.97
CA GLY A 14 8.14 0.60 -10.80
C GLY A 14 7.03 -0.10 -10.01
N PHE A 15 5.87 0.52 -9.82
CA PHE A 15 4.68 -0.15 -9.28
C PHE A 15 3.96 -0.95 -10.36
N THR A 16 3.39 -2.10 -9.98
CA THR A 16 2.85 -3.09 -10.92
C THR A 16 1.36 -3.36 -10.69
N HIS A 17 0.85 -3.16 -9.47
CA HIS A 17 -0.54 -3.45 -9.12
C HIS A 17 -1.19 -2.29 -8.38
N HIS A 18 -2.52 -2.27 -8.44
CA HIS A 18 -3.31 -1.56 -7.45
C HIS A 18 -3.38 -2.41 -6.17
N GLY A 19 -3.42 -1.75 -5.03
CA GLY A 19 -3.64 -2.43 -3.75
C GLY A 19 -4.57 -1.66 -2.81
N ASN A 20 -4.72 -2.21 -1.62
CA ASN A 20 -5.48 -1.62 -0.54
C ASN A 20 -4.89 -1.98 0.82
N TYR A 21 -4.96 -1.03 1.74
CA TYR A 21 -4.58 -1.23 3.14
C TYR A 21 -5.69 -0.66 4.04
N TYR A 22 -6.54 -1.52 4.61
CA TYR A 22 -7.70 -1.11 5.41
C TYR A 22 -8.60 -0.03 4.76
N GLY A 23 -8.90 -0.17 3.46
CA GLY A 23 -9.67 0.82 2.72
C GLY A 23 -8.83 1.93 2.07
N ILE A 24 -7.59 2.13 2.49
CA ILE A 24 -6.67 3.11 1.90
C ILE A 24 -6.17 2.59 0.55
N PRO A 25 -6.37 3.33 -0.55
CA PRO A 25 -5.90 2.91 -1.85
C PRO A 25 -4.39 3.14 -1.97
N VAL A 26 -3.68 2.08 -2.37
CA VAL A 26 -2.21 2.09 -2.56
C VAL A 26 -1.84 1.59 -3.96
N TRP A 27 -0.62 1.91 -4.40
CA TRP A 27 0.09 1.19 -5.46
C TRP A 27 1.02 0.18 -4.80
N THR A 28 1.13 -1.01 -5.39
CA THR A 28 2.03 -2.06 -4.90
C THR A 28 2.97 -2.53 -6.01
N GLY A 29 4.20 -2.85 -5.61
CA GLY A 29 5.19 -3.50 -6.46
C GLY A 29 4.85 -4.97 -6.72
N ASP A 30 5.79 -5.66 -7.36
CA ASP A 30 5.67 -7.10 -7.61
C ASP A 30 5.67 -7.88 -6.27
N PRO A 31 4.61 -8.63 -5.93
CA PRO A 31 4.56 -9.45 -4.72
C PRO A 31 5.59 -10.56 -4.65
N HIS A 32 6.13 -11.00 -5.79
CA HIS A 32 7.11 -12.06 -5.85
C HIS A 32 8.54 -11.55 -6.11
N GLY A 33 8.69 -10.23 -6.25
CA GLY A 33 9.95 -9.56 -6.50
C GLY A 33 10.27 -8.53 -5.43
N GLU A 34 10.70 -7.34 -5.85
CA GLU A 34 10.97 -6.22 -4.95
C GLU A 34 9.65 -5.55 -4.55
N PHE A 35 9.12 -5.95 -3.39
CA PHE A 35 7.87 -5.41 -2.88
C PHE A 35 8.05 -3.97 -2.37
N ARG A 36 7.19 -3.09 -2.87
CA ARG A 36 7.11 -1.67 -2.52
C ARG A 36 5.65 -1.25 -2.41
N VAL A 37 5.36 -0.24 -1.60
CA VAL A 37 4.00 0.27 -1.43
C VAL A 37 4.02 1.80 -1.27
N VAL A 38 3.05 2.48 -1.87
CA VAL A 38 2.82 3.92 -1.67
C VAL A 38 1.34 4.22 -1.74
N THR A 39 0.85 5.22 -1.01
CA THR A 39 -0.53 5.64 -1.17
C THR A 39 -0.75 6.30 -2.53
N LYS A 40 -1.95 6.15 -3.10
CA LYS A 40 -2.27 6.80 -4.38
C LYS A 40 -2.39 8.31 -4.26
N TRP A 41 -2.57 8.83 -3.05
CA TRP A 41 -2.84 10.24 -2.81
C TRP A 41 -2.13 10.69 -1.54
N ALA A 42 -1.29 11.72 -1.65
CA ALA A 42 -0.45 12.18 -0.55
C ALA A 42 -1.15 12.38 0.82
N PRO A 43 -2.39 12.93 0.91
CA PRO A 43 -3.10 13.01 2.19
C PRO A 43 -3.42 11.66 2.85
N PHE A 44 -3.47 10.58 2.08
CA PHE A 44 -3.67 9.24 2.63
C PHE A 44 -2.45 8.69 3.37
N GLU A 45 -1.27 9.28 3.22
CA GLU A 45 -0.09 8.92 4.02
C GLU A 45 -0.35 9.15 5.53
N TYR A 46 -1.12 10.19 5.88
CA TYR A 46 -1.53 10.42 7.28
C TYR A 46 -2.47 9.33 7.80
N LEU A 47 -3.43 8.89 6.96
CA LEU A 47 -4.33 7.79 7.32
C LEU A 47 -3.57 6.46 7.42
N MET A 48 -2.60 6.24 6.54
CA MET A 48 -1.78 5.04 6.53
C MET A 48 -0.89 4.97 7.76
N THR A 49 -0.27 6.10 8.15
CA THR A 49 0.50 6.21 9.40
C THR A 49 -0.37 5.90 10.63
N LEU A 50 -1.57 6.45 10.69
CA LEU A 50 -2.52 6.14 11.78
C LEU A 50 -2.90 4.66 11.78
N ALA A 51 -3.19 4.08 10.62
CA ALA A 51 -3.52 2.67 10.48
C ALA A 51 -2.35 1.75 10.90
N HIS A 52 -1.10 2.08 10.57
CA HIS A 52 0.07 1.34 11.04
C HIS A 52 0.18 1.36 12.57
N MET A 53 -0.03 2.52 13.20
CA MET A 53 0.03 2.63 14.65
C MET A 53 -1.06 1.79 15.33
N MET A 54 -2.29 1.82 14.79
CA MET A 54 -3.39 1.01 15.31
C MET A 54 -3.16 -0.49 15.07
N GLU A 55 -2.72 -0.90 13.88
CA GLU A 55 -2.43 -2.30 13.56
C GLU A 55 -1.33 -2.83 14.47
N GLY A 56 -0.21 -2.11 14.60
CA GLY A 56 0.88 -2.49 15.50
C GLY A 56 0.41 -2.66 16.95
N PHE A 57 -0.32 -1.68 17.49
CA PHE A 57 -0.86 -1.78 18.85
C PHE A 57 -1.79 -2.98 19.04
N LEU A 58 -2.68 -3.25 18.07
CA LEU A 58 -3.62 -4.37 18.17
C LEU A 58 -2.92 -5.73 18.01
N LEU A 59 -1.96 -5.84 17.09
CA LEU A 59 -1.20 -7.07 16.88
C LEU A 59 -0.31 -7.37 18.09
N ASP A 60 0.39 -6.38 18.64
CA ASP A 60 1.19 -6.57 19.85
C ASP A 60 0.32 -7.01 21.05
N MET A 61 -0.92 -6.53 21.14
CA MET A 61 -1.82 -6.86 22.25
C MET A 61 -2.48 -8.24 22.12
N PHE A 62 -2.86 -8.64 20.90
CA PHE A 62 -3.63 -9.87 20.68
C PHE A 62 -2.81 -11.04 20.12
N TYR A 63 -1.68 -10.75 19.48
CA TYR A 63 -0.80 -11.72 18.79
C TYR A 63 0.68 -11.40 19.05
N PRO A 64 1.13 -11.33 20.32
CA PRO A 64 2.48 -10.87 20.67
C PRO A 64 3.62 -11.79 20.16
N GLU A 65 3.31 -13.04 19.82
CA GLU A 65 4.29 -14.01 19.32
C GLU A 65 4.37 -14.04 17.78
N ASP A 66 3.45 -13.38 17.09
CA ASP A 66 3.44 -13.30 15.63
C ASP A 66 4.49 -12.30 15.16
N GLU A 67 5.15 -12.58 14.03
CA GLU A 67 6.07 -11.62 13.42
C GLU A 67 5.29 -10.38 12.94
N PRO A 68 5.74 -9.16 13.28
CA PRO A 68 5.09 -7.93 12.82
C PRO A 68 5.09 -7.84 11.30
N ALA A 69 3.89 -7.82 10.70
CA ALA A 69 3.72 -7.77 9.26
C ALA A 69 2.54 -6.87 8.87
N PHE A 70 2.75 -6.04 7.86
CA PHE A 70 1.69 -5.24 7.26
C PHE A 70 0.86 -6.07 6.27
N ARG A 71 -0.47 -6.01 6.40
CA ARG A 71 -1.38 -6.84 5.59
C ARG A 71 -1.96 -6.06 4.42
N PHE A 72 -1.25 -6.02 3.30
CA PHE A 72 -1.72 -5.40 2.06
C PHE A 72 -2.59 -6.34 1.22
N VAL A 73 -3.70 -5.83 0.71
CA VAL A 73 -4.54 -6.52 -0.26
C VAL A 73 -4.10 -6.12 -1.67
N ILE A 74 -3.58 -7.07 -2.44
CA ILE A 74 -3.23 -6.87 -3.84
C ILE A 74 -4.47 -7.03 -4.70
N LYS A 75 -4.67 -6.11 -5.64
CA LYS A 75 -5.81 -6.10 -6.57
C LYS A 75 -5.31 -6.29 -8.01
N LYS A 76 -6.00 -5.67 -8.96
CA LYS A 76 -5.69 -5.80 -10.39
C LYS A 76 -4.31 -5.18 -10.74
N PRO A 77 -3.63 -5.69 -11.77
CA PRO A 77 -2.44 -5.05 -12.35
C PRO A 77 -2.76 -3.65 -12.90
N ILE A 78 -1.74 -2.79 -12.99
CA ILE A 78 -1.86 -1.50 -13.67
C ILE A 78 -1.86 -1.74 -15.19
N PRO A 79 -2.86 -1.24 -15.96
CA PRO A 79 -2.95 -1.46 -17.41
C PRO A 79 -1.70 -1.01 -18.17
N GLU A 80 -1.24 -1.79 -19.16
CA GLU A 80 -0.20 -1.33 -20.09
C GLU A 80 -0.65 -0.06 -20.82
N ALA A 81 0.27 0.89 -20.97
CA ALA A 81 -0.02 2.11 -21.70
C ALA A 81 -0.27 1.73 -23.17
N ALA A 82 -1.45 2.05 -23.68
CA ALA A 82 -1.79 1.91 -25.09
C ALA A 82 -0.99 2.88 -25.96
#